data_AF-A0A9N8L2V9-F1
#
_entry.id   AF-A0A9N8L2V9-F1
#
_cell.length_a   1.000
_cell.length_b   1.000
_cell.length_c   1.000
_cell.angle_alpha   90.00
_cell.angle_beta   90.00
_cell.angle_gamma   90.00
#
_symmetry.space_group_name_H-M   'P 1'
#
loop_
_entity.id
_entity.type
_entity.pdbx_description
1 polymer ?
#
loop_
_entity_poly.entity_id
_entity_poly.type
_entity_poly.pdbx_seq_one_letter_code
_entity_poly.pdbx_strand_id
1 'polypeptide(L)'
;MQILEHYTDYYGKPLINIVEECFKTYFLSYIARTGFPFYENVREFIERMQGAGLPTMYAIWTQRMLGIPESTFKYRQEPRPFAETSLGNLRISYAILFCGYLLSTISFIIELWKGKRDRMQNEKISKQRIGRRHVRGTL
;
A
#
# COMPACT_ATOMS: atom_id res chain seq x y z
N MET A 1 -25.87 -0.47 28.54
CA MET A 1 -24.92 -0.19 27.44
C MET A 1 -24.93 -1.38 26.48
N GLN A 2 -25.91 -1.46 25.57
CA GLN A 2 -26.03 -2.59 24.63
C GLN A 2 -25.11 -2.44 23.39
N ILE A 3 -24.53 -1.25 23.21
CA ILE A 3 -23.70 -0.91 22.04
C ILE A 3 -22.29 -1.50 22.20
N LEU A 4 -21.81 -1.78 23.42
CA LEU A 4 -20.48 -2.35 23.60
C LEU A 4 -20.46 -3.86 23.31
N GLU A 5 -21.53 -4.58 23.68
CA GLU A 5 -21.61 -6.05 23.51
C GLU A 5 -21.69 -6.52 22.06
N HIS A 6 -22.21 -5.69 21.14
CA HIS A 6 -22.38 -6.05 19.73
C HIS A 6 -21.28 -5.55 18.79
N TYR A 7 -20.36 -4.71 19.28
CA TYR A 7 -19.38 -4.03 18.44
C TYR A 7 -17.94 -4.32 18.85
N THR A 8 -17.72 -5.23 19.79
CA THR A 8 -16.39 -5.68 20.22
C THR A 8 -16.20 -7.18 20.06
N ASP A 9 -15.02 -7.58 19.59
CA ASP A 9 -14.57 -8.97 19.56
C ASP A 9 -14.36 -9.50 20.99
N TYR A 10 -14.16 -10.81 21.16
CA TYR A 10 -13.90 -11.49 22.43
C TYR A 10 -12.77 -10.83 23.26
N TYR A 11 -11.84 -10.15 22.59
CA TYR A 11 -10.73 -9.40 23.19
C TYR A 11 -11.04 -7.91 23.47
N GLY A 12 -12.30 -7.48 23.35
CA GLY A 12 -12.72 -6.09 23.57
C GLY A 12 -12.28 -5.11 22.47
N LYS A 13 -11.84 -5.62 21.30
CA LYS A 13 -11.42 -4.78 20.17
C LYS A 13 -12.59 -4.47 19.24
N PRO A 14 -12.71 -3.23 18.73
CA PRO A 14 -13.83 -2.86 17.85
C PRO A 14 -13.77 -3.62 16.52
N LEU A 15 -14.90 -4.18 16.07
CA LEU A 15 -14.99 -4.85 14.77
C LEU A 15 -14.89 -3.80 13.65
N ILE A 16 -13.78 -3.81 12.91
CA ILE A 16 -13.44 -2.83 11.87
C ILE A 16 -14.34 -2.97 10.61
N ASN A 17 -15.18 -4.02 10.55
CA ASN A 17 -16.00 -4.38 9.39
C ASN A 17 -17.50 -4.10 9.55
N ILE A 18 -17.93 -3.34 10.56
CA ILE A 18 -19.34 -2.91 10.66
C ILE A 18 -19.47 -1.56 9.95
N VAL A 19 -19.81 -1.62 8.66
CA VAL A 19 -20.32 -0.44 7.94
C VAL A 19 -21.79 -0.32 8.33
N GLU A 20 -22.14 0.66 9.16
CA GLU A 20 -23.55 0.98 9.39
C GLU A 20 -24.15 1.46 8.05
N GLU A 21 -24.85 0.57 7.33
CA GLU A 21 -25.49 0.84 6.04
C GLU A 21 -26.70 1.80 6.11
N CYS A 22 -26.82 2.62 7.16
CA CYS A 22 -27.82 3.66 7.20
C CYS A 22 -27.20 4.93 7.76
N PHE A 23 -26.74 5.81 6.88
CA PHE A 23 -26.46 7.21 7.22
C PHE A 23 -27.76 7.84 7.72
N LYS A 24 -28.06 7.68 9.01
CA LYS A 24 -29.18 8.36 9.64
C LYS A 24 -28.77 9.81 9.84
N THR A 25 -29.02 10.63 8.83
CA THR A 25 -28.88 12.07 8.95
C THR A 25 -30.01 12.59 9.83
N TYR A 26 -29.70 12.86 11.09
CA TYR A 26 -30.62 13.50 12.01
C TYR A 26 -30.54 15.02 11.81
N PHE A 27 -31.68 15.63 11.51
CA PHE A 27 -31.81 17.09 11.39
C PHE A 27 -32.57 17.62 12.59
N LEU A 28 -32.03 18.65 13.24
CA LEU A 28 -32.74 19.42 14.25
C LEU A 28 -33.35 20.65 13.57
N SER A 29 -34.66 20.81 13.67
CA SER A 29 -35.38 21.96 13.10
C SER A 29 -36.22 22.65 14.16
N TYR A 30 -36.34 23.97 14.05
CA TYR A 30 -37.23 24.77 14.89
C TYR A 30 -38.59 24.89 14.22
N ILE A 31 -39.64 24.41 14.89
CA ILE A 31 -41.02 24.45 14.39
C ILE A 31 -41.77 25.57 15.11
N ALA A 32 -42.29 26.52 14.35
CA ALA A 32 -43.11 27.62 14.86
C ALA A 32 -44.56 27.51 14.34
N ARG A 33 -45.50 28.08 15.10
CA ARG A 33 -46.91 28.19 14.68
C ARG A 33 -47.03 29.13 13.48
N THR A 34 -47.93 28.80 12.55
CA THR A 34 -48.27 29.67 11.42
C THR A 34 -48.70 31.07 11.92
N GLY A 35 -48.08 32.12 11.37
CA GLY A 35 -48.33 33.51 11.80
C GLY A 35 -47.54 33.95 13.04
N PHE A 36 -46.52 33.20 13.46
CA PHE A 36 -45.65 33.62 14.56
C PHE A 36 -44.94 34.94 14.23
N PRO A 37 -45.13 36.01 15.01
CA PRO A 37 -44.70 37.36 14.65
C PRO A 37 -43.17 37.54 14.62
N PHE A 38 -42.41 36.66 15.27
CA PHE A 38 -40.94 36.75 15.35
C PHE A 38 -40.23 35.68 14.52
N TYR A 39 -40.93 35.04 13.58
CA TYR A 39 -40.35 33.96 12.78
C TYR A 39 -39.08 34.41 12.05
N GLU A 40 -39.12 35.57 11.40
CA GLU A 40 -37.97 36.11 10.67
C GLU A 40 -36.79 36.43 11.61
N ASN A 41 -37.06 37.01 12.79
CA ASN A 41 -36.02 37.32 13.77
C ASN A 41 -35.34 36.05 14.30
N VAL A 42 -36.13 34.99 14.56
CA VAL A 42 -35.60 33.70 15.01
C VAL A 42 -34.80 33.02 13.90
N ARG A 43 -35.28 33.10 12.65
CA ARG A 43 -34.56 32.58 11.49
C ARG A 43 -33.20 33.26 11.31
N GLU A 44 -33.17 34.59 11.29
CA GLU A 44 -31.93 35.37 11.16
C GLU A 44 -30.96 35.05 12.32
N PHE A 45 -31.47 34.90 13.53
CA PHE A 45 -30.68 34.50 14.68
C PHE A 45 -30.06 33.10 14.51
N ILE A 46 -30.83 32.12 14.04
CA ILE A 46 -30.32 30.77 13.77
C ILE A 46 -29.25 30.77 12.67
N GLU A 47 -29.48 31.52 11.59
CA GLU A 47 -28.51 31.65 10.49
C GLU A 47 -27.19 32.27 10.99
N ARG A 48 -27.25 33.30 11.85
CA ARG A 48 -26.06 33.90 12.48
C ARG A 48 -25.36 32.93 13.43
N MET A 49 -26.09 32.16 14.23
CA MET A 49 -25.50 31.13 15.10
C MET A 49 -24.80 30.04 14.28
N GLN A 50 -25.41 29.61 13.18
CA GLN A 50 -24.83 28.63 12.28
C GLN A 50 -23.57 29.18 11.61
N GLY A 51 -23.60 30.42 11.11
CA GLY A 51 -22.44 31.09 10.52
C GLY A 51 -21.30 31.30 11.52
N ALA A 52 -21.62 31.48 12.80
CA ALA A 52 -20.63 31.57 13.89
C ALA A 52 -20.11 30.20 14.36
N GLY A 53 -20.65 29.08 13.85
CA GLY A 53 -20.26 27.73 14.25
C GLY A 53 -20.67 27.34 15.68
N LEU A 54 -21.61 28.08 16.29
CA LEU A 54 -22.04 27.87 17.67
C LEU A 54 -22.64 26.47 17.91
N PRO A 55 -23.52 25.93 17.02
CA PRO A 55 -24.06 24.59 17.20
C PRO A 55 -22.98 23.50 17.18
N THR A 56 -21.96 23.66 16.32
CA THR A 56 -20.84 22.74 16.23
C THR A 56 -20.03 22.72 17.53
N MET A 57 -19.70 23.90 18.06
CA MET A 57 -18.97 24.00 19.33
C MET A 57 -19.78 23.46 20.50
N TYR A 58 -21.09 23.72 20.54
CA TYR A 58 -21.98 23.18 21.56
C TYR A 58 -22.03 21.65 21.52
N ALA A 59 -22.10 21.06 20.33
CA ALA A 59 -22.08 19.60 20.16
C ALA A 59 -20.77 18.98 20.67
N ILE A 60 -19.62 19.55 20.31
CA ILE A 60 -18.31 19.09 20.79
C ILE A 60 -18.21 19.19 22.32
N TRP A 61 -18.63 20.33 22.88
CA TRP A 61 -18.59 20.56 24.33
C TRP A 61 -19.48 19.58 25.10
N THR A 62 -20.71 19.37 24.65
CA THR A 62 -21.65 18.43 25.26
C THR A 62 -21.16 16.99 25.15
N GLN A 63 -20.61 16.56 24.01
CA GLN A 63 -19.98 15.25 23.85
C GLN A 63 -18.85 15.03 24.85
N ARG A 64 -17.97 16.03 25.02
CA ARG A 64 -16.87 16.00 25.99
C ARG A 64 -17.39 15.90 27.43
N MET A 65 -18.42 16.67 27.79
CA MET A 65 -19.01 16.64 29.14
C MET A 65 -19.70 15.32 29.46
N LEU A 66 -20.32 14.68 28.46
CA LEU A 66 -20.97 13.38 28.60
C LEU A 66 -19.99 12.20 28.60
N GLY A 67 -18.68 12.46 28.45
CA GLY A 67 -17.66 11.41 28.38
C GLY A 67 -17.84 10.48 27.19
N ILE A 68 -18.59 10.91 26.17
CA ILE A 68 -18.75 10.15 24.94
C ILE A 68 -17.40 10.22 24.23
N PRO A 69 -16.72 9.07 24.00
CA PRO A 69 -15.46 9.10 23.28
C PRO A 69 -15.71 9.78 21.94
N GLU A 70 -14.90 10.79 21.61
CA GLU A 70 -14.94 11.40 20.29
C GLU A 70 -14.73 10.26 19.29
N SER A 71 -15.82 9.75 18.70
CA SER A 71 -15.80 8.87 17.53
C SER A 71 -15.39 9.67 16.30
N THR A 72 -14.48 10.64 16.49
CA THR A 72 -13.55 10.97 15.45
C THR A 72 -12.79 9.67 15.17
N PHE A 73 -13.29 8.94 14.19
CA PHE A 73 -12.47 8.60 13.04
C PHE A 73 -11.79 9.89 12.58
N LYS A 74 -10.79 10.36 13.35
CA LYS A 74 -9.61 10.93 12.75
C LYS A 74 -9.06 9.75 11.97
N TYR A 75 -9.60 9.53 10.78
CA TYR A 75 -8.74 9.36 9.62
C TYR A 75 -7.84 10.59 9.63
N ARG A 76 -6.86 10.58 10.55
CA ARG A 76 -5.53 11.01 10.22
C ARG A 76 -5.28 10.12 9.00
N GLN A 77 -5.55 10.67 7.83
CA GLN A 77 -4.84 10.24 6.65
C GLN A 77 -3.41 10.59 7.03
N GLU A 78 -2.77 9.70 7.79
CA GLU A 78 -1.34 9.67 7.84
C GLU A 78 -0.95 9.69 6.37
N PRO A 79 -0.22 10.72 5.90
CA PRO A 79 0.23 10.74 4.52
C PRO A 79 0.88 9.39 4.32
N ARG A 80 0.32 8.56 3.42
CA ARG A 80 0.68 7.14 3.21
C ARG A 80 2.13 6.98 3.66
N PRO A 81 2.43 6.34 4.81
CA PRO A 81 3.82 6.19 5.19
C PRO A 81 4.47 5.54 3.98
N PHE A 82 5.52 6.16 3.43
CA PHE A 82 6.29 5.60 2.33
C PHE A 82 6.45 4.13 2.65
N ALA A 83 5.78 3.26 1.89
CA ALA A 83 5.58 1.88 2.31
C ALA A 83 6.95 1.34 2.69
N GLU A 84 7.17 1.10 3.98
CA GLU A 84 8.50 0.77 4.49
C GLU A 84 8.96 -0.43 3.68
N THR A 85 9.96 -0.22 2.81
CA THR A 85 10.45 -1.24 1.90
C THR A 85 11.22 -2.26 2.72
N SER A 86 10.47 -3.16 3.36
CA SER A 86 11.01 -4.29 4.09
C SER A 86 11.67 -5.24 3.11
N LEU A 87 12.80 -5.81 3.52
CA LEU A 87 13.52 -6.82 2.76
C LEU A 87 12.64 -8.03 2.39
N GLY A 88 11.58 -8.29 3.17
CA GLY A 88 10.58 -9.30 2.87
C GLY A 88 9.87 -9.08 1.53
N ASN A 89 9.58 -7.82 1.19
CA ASN A 89 8.89 -7.47 -0.06
C ASN A 89 9.81 -7.58 -1.30
N LEU A 90 11.13 -7.46 -1.11
CA LEU A 90 12.12 -7.55 -2.19
C LEU A 90 12.67 -8.96 -2.42
N ARG A 91 12.33 -9.94 -1.57
CA ARG A 91 12.87 -11.32 -1.63
C ARG A 91 12.72 -11.95 -3.02
N ILE A 92 11.58 -11.72 -3.67
CA ILE A 92 11.25 -12.34 -4.96
C ILE A 92 12.14 -11.74 -6.05
N SER A 93 12.33 -10.42 -6.06
CA SER A 93 13.21 -9.73 -7.00
C SER A 93 14.66 -10.20 -6.87
N TYR A 94 15.16 -10.36 -5.65
CA TYR A 94 16.49 -10.91 -5.41
C TYR A 94 16.63 -12.37 -5.86
N ALA A 95 15.60 -13.20 -5.66
CA ALA A 95 15.60 -14.59 -6.12
C ALA A 95 15.67 -14.68 -7.66
N ILE A 96 14.90 -13.87 -8.37
CA ILE A 96 14.93 -13.81 -9.84
C ILE A 96 16.30 -13.35 -10.33
N LEU A 97 16.86 -12.29 -9.71
CA LEU A 97 18.18 -11.78 -10.05
C LEU A 97 19.27 -12.85 -9.86
N PHE A 98 19.22 -13.57 -8.73
CA PHE A 98 20.17 -14.63 -8.42
C PHE A 98 20.08 -15.80 -9.43
N CYS A 99 18.87 -16.23 -9.77
CA CYS A 99 18.66 -17.25 -10.80
C CYS A 99 19.20 -16.80 -12.17
N GLY A 100 18.97 -15.55 -12.55
CA GLY A 100 19.50 -14.97 -13.80
C GLY A 100 21.03 -15.00 -13.85
N TYR A 101 21.68 -14.60 -12.75
CA TYR A 101 23.15 -14.66 -12.62
C TYR A 101 23.68 -16.08 -12.74
N LEU A 102 23.05 -17.06 -12.10
CA LEU A 102 23.47 -18.47 -12.17
C LEU A 102 23.39 -19.00 -13.61
N LEU A 103 22.28 -18.76 -14.30
CA LEU A 103 22.11 -19.19 -15.69
C LEU A 103 23.13 -18.54 -16.63
N SER A 104 23.41 -17.25 -16.44
CA SER A 104 24.44 -16.54 -17.22
C SER A 104 25.83 -17.13 -16.97
N THR A 105 26.16 -17.41 -15.72
CA THR A 105 27.47 -17.97 -15.34
C THR A 105 27.66 -19.37 -15.91
N ILE A 106 26.62 -20.22 -15.83
CA ILE A 106 26.65 -21.57 -16.42
C ILE A 106 26.85 -21.49 -17.93
N SER A 107 26.12 -20.60 -18.61
CA SER A 107 26.25 -20.41 -20.06
C SER A 107 27.66 -19.96 -20.45
N PHE A 108 28.23 -19.01 -19.71
CA PHE A 108 29.60 -18.54 -19.92
C PHE A 108 30.64 -19.65 -19.73
N ILE A 109 30.49 -20.49 -18.71
CA ILE A 109 31.39 -21.63 -18.47
C ILE A 109 31.31 -22.63 -19.63
N ILE A 110 30.10 -22.96 -20.11
CA ILE A 110 29.92 -23.89 -21.24
C ILE A 110 30.60 -23.34 -22.50
N GLU A 111 30.43 -22.06 -22.78
CA GLU A 111 31.06 -21.40 -23.92
C GLU A 111 32.59 -21.41 -23.81
N LEU A 112 33.12 -21.11 -22.62
CA LEU A 112 34.57 -21.14 -22.36
C LEU A 112 35.15 -22.54 -22.57
N TRP A 113 34.43 -23.58 -22.13
CA TRP A 113 34.84 -24.97 -22.30
C TRP A 113 34.82 -25.40 -23.77
N LYS A 114 33.76 -25.04 -24.50
CA LYS A 114 33.64 -25.32 -25.94
C LYS A 114 34.73 -24.59 -26.72
N GLY A 115 34.94 -23.30 -26.46
CA GLY A 115 36.00 -22.51 -27.07
C GLY A 115 37.40 -23.06 -26.79
N LYS A 116 37.66 -23.55 -25.56
CA LYS A 116 38.94 -24.20 -25.21
C LYS A 116 39.12 -25.53 -25.96
N ARG A 117 38.06 -26.34 -26.09
CA ARG A 117 38.10 -27.61 -26.83
C ARG A 117 38.36 -27.40 -28.31
N ASP A 118 37.70 -26.41 -28.93
CA ASP A 118 37.86 -26.09 -30.35
C ASP A 118 39.26 -25.58 -30.67
N ARG A 119 39.86 -24.74 -29.79
CA ARG A 119 41.25 -24.28 -29.92
C ARG A 119 42.24 -25.46 -29.87
N MET A 120 42.08 -26.37 -28.91
CA MET A 120 42.95 -27.56 -28.79
C MET A 120 42.83 -28.49 -29.99
N GLN A 121 41.64 -28.62 -30.58
CA GLN A 121 41.42 -29.45 -31.77
C GLN A 121 42.04 -28.82 -33.03
N ASN A 122 41.87 -27.51 -33.21
CA ASN A 122 42.51 -26.77 -34.32
C ASN A 122 44.04 -26.78 -34.22
N GLU A 123 44.62 -26.68 -33.03
CA GLU A 123 46.07 -26.77 -32.84
C GLU A 123 46.62 -28.16 -33.22
N LYS A 124 45.91 -29.24 -32.84
CA LYS A 124 46.28 -30.61 -33.25
C LYS A 124 46.22 -30.79 -34.77
N ILE A 125 45.16 -30.29 -35.42
CA ILE A 125 44.99 -30.37 -36.88
C ILE A 125 46.09 -29.57 -37.59
N SER A 126 46.45 -28.39 -37.08
CA SER A 126 47.54 -27.55 -37.59
C SER A 126 48.90 -28.28 -37.55
N LYS A 127 49.28 -28.83 -36.38
CA LYS A 127 50.53 -29.59 -36.22
C LYS A 127 50.58 -30.81 -37.15
N GLN A 128 49.46 -31.51 -37.33
CA GLN A 128 49.37 -32.67 -38.22
C GLN A 128 49.51 -32.29 -39.71
N ARG A 129 49.01 -31.12 -40.13
CA ARG A 129 49.19 -30.60 -41.50
C ARG A 129 50.63 -30.15 -41.77
N ILE A 130 51.29 -29.52 -40.79
CA ILE A 130 52.70 -29.09 -40.93
C ILE A 130 53.64 -30.31 -41.02
N GLY A 131 53.43 -31.33 -40.17
CA GLY A 131 54.19 -32.58 -40.24
C GLY A 131 54.04 -33.30 -41.59
N ARG A 132 52.82 -33.35 -42.16
CA ARG A 132 52.60 -33.93 -43.51
C ARG A 132 53.25 -33.14 -44.64
N ARG A 133 53.40 -31.81 -44.52
CA ARG A 133 54.10 -31.00 -45.54
C ARG A 133 55.61 -31.18 -45.47
N HIS A 134 56.17 -31.34 -44.28
CA HIS A 134 57.62 -31.50 -44.12
C HIS A 134 58.13 -32.82 -44.71
N VAL A 135 57.33 -33.91 -44.64
CA VAL A 135 57.65 -35.21 -45.24
C VAL A 135 57.56 -35.21 -46.78
N ARG A 136 56.82 -34.25 -47.38
CA ARG A 136 56.66 -34.13 -48.84
C ARG A 136 57.71 -33.25 -49.52
N GLY A 137 58.53 -32.51 -48.76
CA GLY A 137 59.55 -31.60 -49.29
C GLY A 137 61.00 -32.12 -49.23
N THR A 138 61.21 -33.36 -48.79
CA THR A 138 62.53 -34.00 -48.67
C THR A 138 62.70 -35.22 -49.59
N LEU A 139 62.03 -35.22 -50.73
CA LEU A 139 62.25 -36.13 -51.85
C LEU A 139 62.63 -35.32 -53.09
#